data_AF-A0A0R2KT97-F1
#
_entry.id   AF-A0A0R2KT97-F1
#
_cell.length_a   1.000
_cell.length_b   1.000
_cell.length_c   1.000
_cell.angle_alpha   90.00
_cell.angle_beta   90.00
_cell.angle_gamma   90.00
#
_symmetry.space_group_name_H-M   'P 1'
#
loop_
_entity.id
_entity.type
_entity.pdbx_description
1 polymer ?
#
loop_
_entity_poly.entity_id
_entity_poly.type
_entity_poly.pdbx_seq_one_letter_code
_entity_poly.pdbx_strand_id
1 'polypeptide(L)'
;MSNVKPVVNQIEVNPWFQREPEVKWNQKDDVAVEAWAPFVEGKDCIFTNPVLAESGKKYGKSDSQVILRWLIQRGIIVIPKSVHDARQKENIDAFDFELSDDDMQKIAELDKNVSQFFDDHHDPATIEQIFGSSLSQLRR
;
A
#
# COMPACT_ATOMS: atom_id res chain seq x y z
N MET A 1 27.71 -11.61 -9.26
CA MET A 1 26.37 -11.01 -9.47
C MET A 1 25.35 -12.15 -9.44
N SER A 2 24.18 -11.94 -8.85
CA SER A 2 23.11 -12.95 -8.86
C SER A 2 22.56 -13.10 -10.28
N ASN A 3 22.30 -14.34 -10.72
CA ASN A 3 21.60 -14.64 -11.98
C ASN A 3 20.09 -14.87 -11.77
N VAL A 4 19.61 -14.69 -10.55
CA VAL A 4 18.20 -14.87 -10.18
C VAL A 4 17.54 -13.49 -10.09
N LYS A 5 16.51 -13.30 -10.91
CA LYS A 5 15.68 -12.11 -10.95
C LYS A 5 14.80 -12.03 -9.69
N PRO A 6 14.59 -10.84 -9.10
CA PRO A 6 13.61 -10.65 -8.04
C PRO A 6 12.21 -11.02 -8.53
N VAL A 7 11.45 -11.77 -7.73
CA VAL A 7 10.07 -12.15 -8.04
C VAL A 7 9.04 -11.21 -7.42
N VAL A 8 9.43 -10.52 -6.34
CA VAL A 8 8.60 -9.57 -5.61
C VAL A 8 9.43 -8.34 -5.27
N ASN A 9 8.82 -7.17 -5.38
CA ASN A 9 9.29 -5.93 -4.82
C ASN A 9 8.24 -5.41 -3.82
N GLN A 10 8.55 -5.53 -2.53
CA GLN A 10 7.65 -5.09 -1.47
C GLN A 10 7.92 -3.61 -1.16
N ILE A 11 6.94 -2.75 -1.44
CA ILE A 11 7.05 -1.29 -1.35
C ILE A 11 5.79 -0.65 -0.76
N GLU A 12 5.90 0.60 -0.32
CA GLU A 12 4.75 1.35 0.19
C GLU A 12 3.81 1.59 -0.98
N VAL A 13 2.58 1.07 -0.88
CA VAL A 13 1.52 1.43 -1.82
C VAL A 13 0.21 1.53 -1.05
N ASN A 14 -0.38 2.71 -1.09
CA ASN A 14 -1.64 3.03 -0.43
C ASN A 14 -2.35 4.16 -1.20
N PRO A 15 -3.59 4.55 -0.87
CA PRO A 15 -4.32 5.59 -1.59
C PRO A 15 -3.62 6.97 -1.66
N TRP A 16 -2.76 7.29 -0.70
CA TRP A 16 -2.00 8.54 -0.66
C TRP A 16 -0.64 8.46 -1.36
N PHE A 17 -0.09 7.25 -1.51
CA PHE A 17 1.15 7.03 -2.22
C PHE A 17 1.01 5.83 -3.16
N GLN A 18 0.57 6.12 -4.39
CA GLN A 18 0.09 5.07 -5.30
C GLN A 18 1.16 4.47 -6.19
N ARG A 19 2.25 5.22 -6.43
CA ARG A 19 3.48 4.77 -7.12
C ARG A 19 3.21 4.11 -8.48
N GLU A 20 2.28 4.68 -9.24
CA GLU A 20 1.82 4.12 -10.50
C GLU A 20 2.96 3.85 -11.51
N PRO A 21 3.99 4.73 -11.68
CA PRO A 21 5.12 4.45 -12.55
C PRO A 21 5.93 3.23 -12.10
N GLU A 22 6.24 3.12 -10.79
CA GLU A 22 7.02 2.00 -10.26
C GLU A 22 6.24 0.70 -10.31
N VAL A 23 4.93 0.73 -10.04
CA VAL A 23 4.09 -0.45 -10.15
C VAL A 23 4.12 -1.00 -11.57
N LYS A 24 3.88 -0.15 -12.58
CA LYS A 24 3.94 -0.54 -13.99
C LYS A 24 5.32 -1.03 -14.41
N TRP A 25 6.39 -0.40 -13.91
CA TRP A 25 7.75 -0.79 -14.23
C TRP A 25 8.08 -2.20 -13.71
N ASN A 26 7.75 -2.49 -12.44
CA ASN A 26 7.96 -3.82 -11.86
C ASN A 26 7.12 -4.89 -12.60
N GLN A 27 5.83 -4.61 -12.82
CA GLN A 27 4.92 -5.56 -13.47
C GLN A 27 5.30 -5.84 -14.93
N LYS A 28 5.81 -4.84 -15.67
CA LYS A 28 6.32 -5.02 -17.05
C LYS A 28 7.44 -6.06 -17.10
N ASP A 29 8.26 -6.09 -16.07
CA ASP A 29 9.37 -7.02 -15.95
C ASP A 29 8.98 -8.19 -15.04
N ASP A 30 7.73 -8.68 -15.02
CA ASP A 30 7.25 -9.81 -14.18
C ASP A 30 7.76 -9.82 -12.72
N VAL A 31 7.94 -8.65 -12.13
CA VAL A 31 8.22 -8.49 -10.69
C VAL A 31 6.91 -8.10 -10.02
N ALA A 32 6.37 -8.99 -9.18
CA ALA A 32 5.13 -8.68 -8.47
C ALA A 32 5.37 -7.55 -7.47
N VAL A 33 4.41 -6.62 -7.38
CA VAL A 33 4.44 -5.60 -6.33
C VAL A 33 3.66 -6.12 -5.13
N GLU A 34 4.24 -5.97 -3.95
CA GLU A 34 3.57 -6.26 -2.68
C GLU A 34 3.49 -4.98 -1.84
N ALA A 35 2.26 -4.57 -1.50
CA ALA A 35 2.00 -3.35 -0.77
C ALA A 35 2.23 -3.53 0.73
N TRP A 36 3.28 -2.91 1.27
CA TRP A 36 3.38 -2.69 2.71
C TRP A 36 2.63 -1.41 3.11
N ALA A 37 2.16 -1.37 4.36
CA ALA A 37 1.27 -0.34 4.91
C ALA A 37 0.11 0.07 3.97
N PRO A 38 -0.71 -0.89 3.49
CA PRO A 38 -1.85 -0.57 2.62
C PRO A 38 -2.84 0.42 3.27
N PHE A 39 -2.87 0.45 4.60
CA PHE A 39 -3.69 1.35 5.40
C PHE A 39 -2.92 2.50 6.05
N VAL A 40 -1.67 2.77 5.67
CA VAL A 40 -0.87 3.87 6.26
C VAL A 40 -0.76 3.74 7.81
N GLU A 41 -0.86 2.52 8.33
CA GLU A 41 -0.99 2.24 9.78
C GLU A 41 -2.15 2.98 10.48
N GLY A 42 -3.18 3.39 9.74
CA GLY A 42 -4.33 4.14 10.25
C GLY A 42 -4.09 5.65 10.39
N LYS A 43 -2.97 6.17 9.89
CA LYS A 43 -2.66 7.61 9.87
C LYS A 43 -3.49 8.35 8.82
N ASP A 44 -3.38 9.68 8.84
CA ASP A 44 -3.93 10.59 7.82
C ASP A 44 -5.41 10.41 7.50
N CYS A 45 -6.20 10.03 8.51
CA CYS A 45 -7.65 9.91 8.40
C CYS A 45 -8.09 8.97 7.26
N ILE A 46 -7.29 7.95 6.93
CA ILE A 46 -7.55 7.06 5.81
C ILE A 46 -8.88 6.31 5.90
N PHE A 47 -9.31 5.94 7.11
CA PHE A 47 -10.60 5.27 7.35
C PHE A 47 -11.78 6.24 7.54
N THR A 48 -11.58 7.52 7.26
CA THR A 48 -12.65 8.53 7.30
C THR A 48 -12.64 9.42 6.06
N ASN A 49 -11.95 8.99 4.99
CA ASN A 49 -11.91 9.74 3.76
C ASN A 49 -13.27 9.60 3.03
N PRO A 50 -13.89 10.71 2.58
CA PRO A 50 -15.22 10.66 1.97
C PRO A 50 -15.28 9.85 0.67
N VAL A 51 -14.21 9.84 -0.13
CA VAL A 51 -14.15 9.06 -1.39
C VAL A 51 -14.16 7.56 -1.10
N LEU A 52 -13.39 7.13 -0.10
CA LEU A 52 -13.35 5.72 0.33
C LEU A 52 -14.67 5.30 0.97
N ALA A 53 -15.25 6.16 1.82
CA ALA A 53 -16.53 5.90 2.47
C ALA A 53 -17.72 5.84 1.49
N GLU A 54 -17.75 6.73 0.49
CA GLU A 54 -18.77 6.71 -0.57
C GLU A 54 -18.68 5.42 -1.39
N SER A 55 -17.47 5.02 -1.76
CA SER A 55 -17.20 3.77 -2.46
C SER A 55 -17.64 2.57 -1.60
N GLY A 56 -17.27 2.54 -0.32
CA GLY A 56 -17.65 1.47 0.61
C GLY A 56 -19.16 1.33 0.72
N LYS A 57 -19.89 2.45 0.83
CA LYS A 57 -21.35 2.47 0.89
C LYS A 57 -22.00 1.87 -0.35
N LYS A 58 -21.46 2.12 -1.55
CA LYS A 58 -21.97 1.57 -2.82
C LYS A 58 -21.94 0.04 -2.84
N TYR A 59 -20.94 -0.56 -2.19
CA TYR A 59 -20.73 -2.01 -2.19
C TYR A 59 -21.14 -2.70 -0.88
N GLY A 60 -21.56 -1.94 0.13
CA GLY A 60 -21.78 -2.48 1.48
C GLY A 60 -20.51 -3.01 2.13
N LYS A 61 -19.36 -2.39 1.82
CA LYS A 61 -18.02 -2.78 2.28
C LYS A 61 -17.39 -1.67 3.12
N SER A 62 -16.44 -2.02 3.98
CA SER A 62 -15.69 -1.05 4.78
C SER A 62 -14.64 -0.32 3.93
N ASP A 63 -14.16 0.83 4.41
CA ASP A 63 -13.04 1.57 3.79
C ASP A 63 -11.79 0.67 3.65
N SER A 64 -11.52 -0.17 4.65
CA SER A 64 -10.42 -1.15 4.61
C SER A 64 -10.57 -2.10 3.41
N GLN A 65 -11.77 -2.64 3.20
CA GLN A 65 -12.05 -3.56 2.09
C GLN A 65 -11.95 -2.86 0.74
N VAL A 66 -12.42 -1.60 0.64
CA VAL A 66 -12.26 -0.78 -0.58
C VAL A 66 -10.79 -0.58 -0.91
N ILE A 67 -9.96 -0.22 0.06
CA ILE A 67 -8.51 -0.02 -0.15
C ILE A 67 -7.84 -1.31 -0.62
N LEU A 68 -8.13 -2.44 0.04
CA LEU A 68 -7.57 -3.73 -0.34
C LEU A 68 -8.03 -4.13 -1.74
N ARG A 69 -9.31 -3.96 -2.05
CA ARG A 69 -9.86 -4.30 -3.36
C ARG A 69 -9.25 -3.45 -4.47
N TRP A 70 -9.06 -2.15 -4.22
CA TRP A 70 -8.38 -1.24 -5.14
C TRP A 70 -6.95 -1.69 -5.45
N LEU A 71 -6.17 -2.08 -4.43
CA LEU A 71 -4.82 -2.64 -4.63
C LEU A 71 -4.84 -3.95 -5.43
N ILE A 72 -5.75 -4.87 -5.07
CA ILE A 72 -5.89 -6.17 -5.74
C ILE A 72 -6.25 -6.00 -7.22
N GLN A 73 -7.17 -5.08 -7.56
CA GLN A 73 -7.53 -4.78 -8.96
C GLN A 73 -6.39 -4.18 -9.77
N ARG A 74 -5.42 -3.52 -9.12
CA ARG A 74 -4.18 -3.05 -9.75
C ARG A 74 -3.13 -4.16 -9.93
N GLY A 75 -3.46 -5.41 -9.58
CA GLY A 75 -2.53 -6.53 -9.64
C GLY A 75 -1.42 -6.44 -8.58
N ILE A 76 -1.72 -5.83 -7.43
CA ILE A 76 -0.79 -5.66 -6.32
C ILE A 76 -1.14 -6.64 -5.20
N ILE A 77 -0.14 -7.35 -4.70
CA ILE A 77 -0.28 -8.26 -3.55
C ILE A 77 -0.47 -7.40 -2.28
N VAL A 78 -1.39 -7.79 -1.41
CA VAL A 78 -1.69 -7.06 -0.17
C VAL A 78 -1.36 -7.89 1.06
N ILE A 79 -0.76 -7.25 2.07
CA ILE A 79 -0.39 -7.87 3.36
C ILE A 79 -0.92 -7.06 4.56
N PRO A 80 -2.25 -6.87 4.68
CA PRO A 80 -2.81 -6.09 5.78
C PRO A 80 -2.60 -6.78 7.13
N LYS A 81 -2.10 -6.04 8.11
CA LYS A 81 -1.91 -6.54 9.48
C LYS A 81 -3.14 -6.24 10.34
N SER A 82 -3.59 -7.24 11.08
CA SER A 82 -4.55 -7.08 12.18
C SER A 82 -4.26 -8.10 13.28
N VAL A 83 -4.49 -7.70 14.54
CA VAL A 83 -4.51 -8.62 15.70
C VAL A 83 -5.94 -9.02 16.12
N HIS A 84 -6.95 -8.42 15.48
CA HIS A 84 -8.36 -8.69 15.76
C HIS A 84 -8.94 -9.62 14.70
N ASP A 85 -9.47 -10.77 15.13
CA ASP A 85 -10.06 -11.80 14.28
C ASP A 85 -11.15 -11.25 13.36
N ALA A 86 -12.07 -10.42 13.89
CA ALA A 86 -13.14 -9.81 13.10
C ALA A 86 -12.61 -8.97 11.92
N ARG A 87 -11.50 -8.24 12.11
CA ARG A 87 -10.86 -7.46 11.04
C ARG A 87 -10.07 -8.34 10.07
N GLN A 88 -9.49 -9.45 10.52
CA GLN A 88 -8.84 -10.40 9.63
C GLN A 88 -9.86 -11.03 8.67
N LYS A 89 -11.04 -11.39 9.18
CA LYS A 89 -12.20 -11.84 8.39
C LYS A 89 -12.68 -10.76 7.42
N GLU A 90 -12.85 -9.53 7.91
CA GLU A 90 -13.22 -8.40 7.05
C GLU A 90 -12.22 -8.17 5.90
N ASN A 91 -10.91 -8.21 6.20
CA ASN A 91 -9.86 -8.01 5.20
C ASN A 91 -9.83 -9.10 4.11
N ILE A 92 -10.10 -10.36 4.46
CA ILE A 92 -10.16 -11.45 3.47
C ILE A 92 -11.45 -11.40 2.64
N ASP A 93 -12.52 -10.79 3.16
CA ASP A 93 -13.77 -10.57 2.42
C ASP A 93 -13.67 -9.39 1.41
N ALA A 94 -12.46 -9.00 1.01
CA ALA A 94 -12.20 -8.01 -0.03
C ALA A 94 -12.09 -8.61 -1.45
N PHE A 95 -12.10 -9.93 -1.60
CA PHE A 95 -11.95 -10.62 -2.89
C PHE A 95 -13.28 -10.89 -3.62
N ASP A 96 -14.42 -10.69 -2.97
CA ASP A 96 -15.76 -11.09 -3.43
C ASP A 96 -16.55 -9.98 -4.14
N PHE A 97 -15.95 -8.81 -4.36
CA PHE A 97 -16.57 -7.68 -5.06
C PHE A 97 -15.59 -7.00 -6.01
N GLU A 98 -16.07 -6.03 -6.79
CA GLU A 98 -15.27 -5.30 -7.76
C GLU A 98 -15.65 -3.81 -7.74
N LEU A 99 -14.63 -2.96 -7.64
CA LEU A 99 -14.74 -1.52 -7.81
C LEU A 99 -14.93 -1.20 -9.28
N SER A 100 -15.86 -0.32 -9.59
CA SER A 100 -16.07 0.16 -10.96
C SER A 100 -14.92 1.05 -11.41
N ASP A 101 -14.75 1.22 -12.71
CA ASP A 101 -13.72 2.11 -13.29
C ASP A 101 -13.82 3.53 -12.72
N ASP A 102 -15.04 4.05 -12.52
CA ASP A 102 -15.26 5.35 -11.90
C ASP A 102 -14.73 5.42 -10.46
N ASP A 103 -14.93 4.37 -9.66
CA ASP A 103 -14.42 4.34 -8.28
C ASP A 103 -12.91 4.17 -8.25
N MET A 104 -12.35 3.35 -9.16
CA MET A 104 -10.90 3.22 -9.34
C MET A 104 -10.27 4.56 -9.71
N GLN A 105 -10.91 5.34 -10.58
CA GLN A 105 -10.45 6.68 -10.97
C GLN A 105 -10.55 7.68 -9.81
N LYS A 106 -11.67 7.70 -9.07
CA LYS A 106 -11.82 8.57 -7.88
C LYS A 106 -10.74 8.29 -6.84
N ILE A 107 -10.38 7.03 -6.60
CA ILE A 107 -9.30 6.67 -5.67
C ILE A 107 -7.96 7.10 -6.27
N ALA A 108 -7.74 6.99 -7.59
CA ALA A 108 -6.52 7.46 -8.23
C ALA A 108 -6.24 8.96 -8.01
N GLU A 109 -7.28 9.77 -7.92
CA GLU A 109 -7.17 11.22 -7.65
C GLU A 109 -6.72 11.55 -6.20
N LEU A 110 -6.65 10.56 -5.31
CA LEU A 110 -6.20 10.73 -3.93
C LEU A 110 -4.66 10.76 -3.78
N ASP A 111 -3.91 10.43 -4.83
CA ASP A 111 -2.45 10.30 -4.76
C ASP A 111 -1.79 11.63 -4.39
N LYS A 112 -1.00 11.61 -3.32
CA LYS A 112 -0.17 12.73 -2.88
C LYS A 112 1.27 12.60 -3.35
N ASN A 113 1.64 11.42 -3.88
CA ASN A 113 2.98 11.12 -4.38
C ASN A 113 4.11 11.38 -3.36
N VAL A 114 3.83 11.17 -2.08
CA VAL A 114 4.79 11.27 -0.98
C VAL A 114 4.54 10.11 -0.01
N SER A 115 5.59 9.59 0.62
CA SER A 115 5.46 8.58 1.68
C SER A 115 4.85 9.20 2.94
N GLN A 116 4.14 8.39 3.74
CA GLN A 116 3.61 8.81 5.05
C GLN A 116 4.51 8.45 6.23
N PHE A 117 5.73 7.98 5.96
CA PHE A 117 6.66 7.49 6.99
C PHE A 117 7.99 8.25 7.02
N PHE A 118 8.54 8.61 5.87
CA PHE A 118 9.81 9.32 5.74
C PHE A 118 9.90 9.99 4.35
N ASP A 119 10.83 10.92 4.17
CA ASP A 119 10.88 11.75 2.95
C ASP A 119 11.33 10.95 1.72
N ASP A 120 12.49 10.28 1.79
CA ASP A 120 13.04 9.45 0.70
C ASP A 120 13.99 8.39 1.26
N HIS A 121 13.92 7.15 0.76
CA HIS A 121 14.87 6.10 1.11
C HIS A 121 16.31 6.43 0.69
N HIS A 122 16.51 7.37 -0.24
CA HIS A 122 17.82 7.84 -0.69
C HIS A 122 18.37 9.00 0.14
N ASP A 123 17.55 9.62 1.00
CA ASP A 123 18.00 10.70 1.85
C ASP A 123 18.90 10.16 2.98
N PRO A 124 20.16 10.64 3.12
CA PRO A 124 21.05 10.22 4.18
C PRO A 124 20.47 10.37 5.59
N ALA A 125 19.68 11.43 5.84
CA ALA A 125 19.05 11.61 7.16
C ALA A 125 18.00 10.51 7.42
N THR A 126 17.18 10.19 6.42
CA THR A 126 16.26 9.04 6.46
C THR A 126 17.00 7.71 6.68
N ILE A 127 18.14 7.49 6.01
CA ILE A 127 18.97 6.28 6.22
C ILE A 127 19.45 6.18 7.67
N GLU A 128 19.92 7.28 8.26
CA GLU A 128 20.30 7.33 9.66
C GLU A 128 19.10 7.14 10.60
N GLN A 129 17.91 7.64 10.26
CA GLN A 129 16.71 7.43 11.05
C GLN A 129 16.28 5.94 11.06
N ILE A 130 16.32 5.26 9.91
CA ILE A 130 15.92 3.87 9.78
C ILE A 130 16.95 2.93 10.42
N PHE A 131 18.25 3.16 10.17
CA PHE A 131 19.32 2.23 10.54
C PHE A 131 20.24 2.72 11.65
N GLY A 132 20.02 3.92 12.22
CA GLY A 132 20.98 4.57 13.11
C GLY A 132 21.40 3.73 14.32
N SER A 133 20.46 2.97 14.89
CA SER A 133 20.76 2.04 15.98
C SER A 133 21.68 0.91 15.52
N SER A 134 21.42 0.31 14.37
CA SER A 134 22.25 -0.74 13.75
C SER A 134 23.62 -0.21 13.32
N LEU A 135 23.68 0.97 12.70
CA LEU A 135 24.92 1.63 12.29
C LEU A 135 25.80 1.97 13.50
N SER A 136 25.19 2.40 14.61
CA SER A 136 25.93 2.70 15.85
C SER A 136 26.54 1.45 16.50
N GLN A 137 25.93 0.28 16.33
CA GLN A 137 26.45 -0.99 16.81
C GLN A 137 27.62 -1.50 15.95
N LEU A 138 27.62 -1.22 14.65
CA LEU A 138 28.68 -1.61 13.71
C LEU A 138 29.95 -0.76 13.81
N ARG A 139 29.86 0.46 14.37
CA ARG A 139 30.99 1.39 14.54
C ARG A 139 31.78 1.18 15.84
N ARG A 140 31.49 0.11 16.59
CA ARG A 140 32.18 -0.26 17.84
C ARG A 140 33.28 -1.27 17.61
#